data_AF-A0A929W6T0-F1
#
_entry.id   AF-A0A929W6T0-F1
#
_cell.length_a   1.000
_cell.length_b   1.000
_cell.length_c   1.000
_cell.angle_alpha   90.00
_cell.angle_beta   90.00
_cell.angle_gamma   90.00
#
_symmetry.space_group_name_H-M   'P 1'
#
loop_
_entity.id
_entity.type
_entity.pdbx_description
1 polymer ?
#
loop_
_entity_poly.entity_id
_entity_poly.type
_entity_poly.pdbx_seq_one_letter_code
_entity_poly.pdbx_strand_id
1 'polypeptide(L)'
;MPASLPTAALRTRLSSHLALCRFDALRDHLLALRNAEFRAASVVLAEANFWSSLSDEAFWSAFRTLCRTDSRAFLGTLLKAAVGRRKHGGLQWTAPDFFGFCREDATAIDRRKMLEALLPLASTPEEAESLLAVLWQREEGEKVRAAQLFRAATSVTYFLLFKTLRHFEDDKNYLRRVALELMRRGDKAAFNLAGMLREYFALGELPGTFALQLPPYELSRLDSRYDAFLKILNR
;
A
#
# COMPACT_ATOMS: atom_id res chain seq x y z
N MET A 1 -17.27 -38.62 -17.63
CA MET A 1 -16.67 -37.28 -17.48
C MET A 1 -16.02 -37.21 -16.10
N PRO A 2 -14.76 -36.78 -15.96
CA PRO A 2 -14.17 -36.65 -14.64
C PRO A 2 -14.90 -35.55 -13.88
N ALA A 3 -15.32 -35.85 -12.63
CA ALA A 3 -15.95 -34.87 -11.76
C ALA A 3 -14.98 -33.70 -11.55
N SER A 4 -15.38 -32.50 -11.96
CA SER A 4 -14.60 -31.29 -11.72
C SER A 4 -14.39 -31.13 -10.22
N LEU A 5 -13.15 -30.91 -9.78
CA LEU A 5 -12.85 -30.55 -8.40
C LEU A 5 -13.81 -29.44 -7.93
N PRO A 6 -14.34 -29.47 -6.69
CA PRO A 6 -15.36 -28.52 -6.22
C PRO A 6 -15.02 -27.04 -6.50
N THR A 7 -13.73 -26.70 -6.47
CA THR A 7 -13.19 -25.37 -6.75
C THR A 7 -13.29 -24.96 -8.23
N ALA A 8 -13.19 -25.90 -9.18
CA ALA A 8 -13.29 -25.60 -10.61
C ALA A 8 -14.72 -25.22 -11.01
N ALA A 9 -15.72 -25.98 -10.54
CA ALA A 9 -17.12 -25.65 -10.76
C ALA A 9 -17.53 -24.34 -10.07
N LEU A 10 -16.98 -24.05 -8.88
CA LEU A 10 -17.15 -22.77 -8.21
C LEU A 10 -16.54 -21.63 -9.03
N ARG A 11 -15.29 -21.76 -9.50
CA ARG A 11 -14.64 -20.75 -10.35
C ARG A 11 -15.48 -20.43 -11.58
N THR A 12 -15.94 -21.43 -12.33
CA THR A 12 -16.76 -21.21 -13.53
C THR A 12 -18.02 -20.38 -13.23
N ARG A 13 -18.69 -20.69 -12.11
CA ARG A 13 -19.88 -19.94 -11.66
C ARG A 13 -19.57 -18.50 -11.23
N LEU A 14 -18.43 -18.26 -10.58
CA LEU A 14 -18.03 -16.90 -10.20
C LEU A 14 -17.58 -16.10 -11.43
N SER A 15 -16.86 -16.72 -12.36
CA SER A 15 -16.39 -16.09 -13.60
C SER A 15 -17.54 -15.66 -14.52
N SER A 16 -18.67 -16.35 -14.53
CA SER A 16 -19.83 -15.94 -15.34
C SER A 16 -20.43 -14.61 -14.88
N HIS A 17 -20.42 -14.32 -13.57
CA HIS A 17 -20.82 -13.01 -13.06
C HIS A 17 -19.87 -11.90 -13.50
N LEU A 18 -18.56 -12.19 -13.56
CA LEU A 18 -17.56 -11.24 -14.04
C LEU A 18 -17.72 -10.93 -15.53
N ALA A 19 -17.93 -11.97 -16.35
CA ALA A 19 -18.11 -11.81 -17.80
C ALA A 19 -19.32 -10.93 -18.16
N LEU A 20 -20.35 -10.91 -17.30
CA LEU A 20 -21.55 -10.09 -17.47
C LEU A 20 -21.49 -8.76 -16.70
N CYS A 21 -20.38 -8.46 -16.01
CA CYS A 21 -20.23 -7.31 -15.10
C CYS A 21 -21.38 -7.17 -14.07
N ARG A 22 -21.95 -8.30 -13.62
CA ARG A 22 -23.07 -8.33 -12.66
C ARG A 22 -22.55 -8.44 -11.23
N PHE A 23 -21.94 -7.37 -10.73
CA PHE A 23 -21.26 -7.40 -9.42
C PHE A 23 -22.21 -7.53 -8.22
N ASP A 24 -23.44 -6.98 -8.31
CA ASP A 24 -24.48 -7.24 -7.32
C ASP A 24 -24.88 -8.72 -7.27
N ALA A 25 -25.02 -9.36 -8.44
CA ALA A 25 -25.33 -10.78 -8.50
C ALA A 25 -24.17 -11.66 -7.98
N LEU A 26 -22.92 -11.25 -8.24
CA LEU A 26 -21.75 -11.89 -7.63
C LEU A 26 -21.79 -11.78 -6.10
N ARG A 27 -22.05 -10.57 -5.57
CA ARG A 27 -22.19 -10.34 -4.14
C ARG A 27 -23.26 -11.24 -3.53
N ASP A 28 -24.46 -11.23 -4.09
CA ASP A 28 -25.59 -12.00 -3.56
C ASP A 28 -25.30 -13.50 -3.59
N HIS A 29 -24.65 -13.97 -4.66
CA HIS A 29 -24.18 -15.35 -4.75
C HIS A 29 -23.18 -15.68 -3.64
N LEU A 30 -22.18 -14.82 -3.40
CA LEU A 30 -21.14 -15.04 -2.39
C LEU A 30 -21.74 -15.06 -0.97
N LEU A 31 -22.69 -14.18 -0.67
CA LEU A 31 -23.35 -14.12 0.64
C LEU A 31 -24.27 -15.32 0.90
N ALA A 32 -24.79 -15.95 -0.15
CA ALA A 32 -25.60 -17.17 -0.04
C ALA A 32 -24.77 -18.45 0.16
N LEU A 33 -23.44 -18.39 0.03
CA LEU A 33 -22.58 -19.56 0.20
C LEU A 33 -22.49 -20.00 1.66
N ARG A 34 -22.40 -21.30 1.90
CA ARG A 34 -22.06 -21.83 3.22
C ARG A 34 -20.59 -21.54 3.53
N ASN A 35 -20.24 -21.54 4.82
CA ASN A 35 -18.89 -21.20 5.29
C ASN A 35 -17.73 -21.91 4.54
N ALA A 36 -17.86 -23.20 4.25
CA ALA A 36 -16.82 -23.94 3.52
C ALA A 36 -16.69 -23.49 2.06
N GLU A 37 -17.82 -23.24 1.40
CA GLU A 37 -17.88 -22.76 0.01
C GLU A 37 -17.41 -21.31 -0.08
N PHE A 38 -17.76 -20.48 0.90
CA PHE A 38 -17.30 -19.09 0.99
C PHE A 38 -15.77 -19.01 1.17
N ARG A 39 -15.17 -19.88 1.99
CA ARG A 39 -13.71 -19.96 2.12
C ARG A 39 -13.05 -20.36 0.80
N ALA A 40 -13.60 -21.35 0.10
CA ALA A 40 -13.11 -21.75 -1.23
C ALA A 40 -13.26 -20.62 -2.26
N ALA A 41 -14.39 -19.91 -2.25
CA ALA A 41 -14.60 -18.72 -3.08
C ALA A 41 -13.59 -17.62 -2.75
N SER A 42 -13.31 -17.38 -1.46
CA SER A 42 -12.32 -16.39 -1.03
C SER A 42 -10.92 -16.71 -1.54
N VAL A 43 -10.54 -17.99 -1.65
CA VAL A 43 -9.26 -18.36 -2.27
C VAL A 43 -9.24 -17.95 -3.74
N VAL A 44 -10.32 -18.24 -4.49
CA VAL A 44 -10.43 -17.86 -5.91
C VAL A 44 -10.42 -16.33 -6.08
N LEU A 45 -11.19 -15.61 -5.26
CA LEU A 45 -11.27 -14.14 -5.29
C LEU A 45 -9.95 -13.46 -4.91
N ALA A 46 -9.05 -14.13 -4.18
CA ALA A 46 -7.73 -13.57 -3.85
C ALA A 46 -6.73 -13.66 -5.02
N GLU A 47 -7.02 -14.45 -6.06
CA GLU A 47 -6.11 -14.63 -7.19
C GLU A 47 -6.24 -13.50 -8.21
N ALA A 48 -5.12 -12.85 -8.54
CA ALA A 48 -5.11 -11.81 -9.58
C ALA A 48 -5.66 -12.30 -10.93
N ASN A 49 -5.33 -13.54 -11.31
CA ASN A 49 -5.72 -14.16 -12.58
C ASN A 49 -7.22 -14.41 -12.69
N PHE A 50 -7.94 -14.52 -11.57
CA PHE A 50 -9.40 -14.65 -11.60
C PHE A 50 -10.06 -13.36 -12.13
N TRP A 51 -9.43 -12.21 -11.88
CA TRP A 51 -9.93 -10.90 -12.26
C TRP A 51 -9.36 -10.39 -13.58
N SER A 52 -8.45 -11.11 -14.24
CA SER A 52 -7.67 -10.59 -15.38
C SER A 52 -8.49 -10.24 -16.61
N SER A 53 -9.72 -10.76 -16.73
CA SER A 53 -10.65 -10.41 -17.81
C SER A 53 -11.30 -9.04 -17.62
N LEU A 54 -11.23 -8.44 -16.43
CA LEU A 54 -11.82 -7.14 -16.14
C LEU A 54 -10.84 -6.00 -16.42
N SER A 55 -11.36 -4.89 -16.93
CA SER A 55 -10.66 -3.60 -16.88
C SER A 55 -10.43 -3.15 -15.43
N ASP A 56 -9.62 -2.11 -15.26
CA ASP A 56 -9.34 -1.56 -13.94
C ASP A 56 -10.61 -0.95 -13.32
N GLU A 57 -11.42 -0.25 -14.11
CA GLU A 57 -12.70 0.32 -13.70
C GLU A 57 -13.66 -0.78 -13.24
N ALA A 58 -13.78 -1.85 -14.02
CA ALA A 58 -14.63 -2.98 -13.68
C ALA A 58 -14.15 -3.71 -12.41
N PHE A 59 -12.84 -3.86 -12.23
CA PHE A 59 -12.28 -4.42 -10.99
C PHE A 59 -12.63 -3.56 -9.77
N TRP A 60 -12.42 -2.25 -9.85
CA TRP A 60 -12.72 -1.35 -8.73
C TRP A 60 -14.22 -1.23 -8.44
N SER A 61 -15.06 -1.34 -9.48
CA SER A 61 -16.51 -1.40 -9.31
C SER A 61 -16.95 -2.68 -8.58
N ALA A 62 -16.38 -3.84 -8.95
CA ALA A 62 -16.59 -5.09 -8.21
C ALA A 62 -16.06 -4.99 -6.76
N PHE A 63 -14.88 -4.41 -6.59
CA PHE A 63 -14.25 -4.20 -5.29
C PHE A 63 -15.17 -3.39 -4.37
N ARG A 64 -15.63 -2.23 -4.83
CA ARG A 64 -16.50 -1.33 -4.07
C ARG A 64 -17.83 -2.02 -3.75
N THR A 65 -18.44 -2.70 -4.72
CA THR A 65 -19.72 -3.40 -4.54
C THR A 65 -19.65 -4.44 -3.41
N LEU A 66 -18.58 -5.24 -3.39
CA LEU A 66 -18.37 -6.28 -2.38
C LEU A 66 -18.01 -5.67 -1.02
N CYS A 67 -17.01 -4.78 -0.98
CA CYS A 67 -16.51 -4.20 0.28
C CYS A 67 -17.53 -3.28 0.97
N ARG A 68 -18.40 -2.58 0.23
CA ARG A 68 -19.47 -1.76 0.82
C ARG A 68 -20.50 -2.62 1.57
N THR A 69 -20.65 -3.88 1.17
CA THR A 69 -21.59 -4.79 1.82
C THR A 69 -21.01 -5.40 3.09
N ASP A 70 -19.77 -5.90 3.02
CA ASP A 70 -19.04 -6.39 4.19
C ASP A 70 -17.53 -6.28 3.97
N SER A 71 -16.94 -5.15 4.41
CA SER A 71 -15.50 -4.93 4.29
C SER A 71 -14.68 -5.93 5.13
N ARG A 72 -15.24 -6.47 6.22
CA ARG A 72 -14.54 -7.46 7.07
C ARG A 72 -14.37 -8.78 6.33
N ALA A 73 -15.36 -9.17 5.52
CA ALA A 73 -15.32 -10.39 4.73
C ALA A 73 -14.46 -10.24 3.47
N PHE A 74 -14.55 -9.11 2.76
CA PHE A 74 -14.03 -9.00 1.39
C PHE A 74 -12.72 -8.21 1.26
N LEU A 75 -12.48 -7.20 2.10
CA LEU A 75 -11.38 -6.25 1.87
C LEU A 75 -10.02 -6.92 1.77
N GLY A 76 -9.67 -7.76 2.75
CA GLY A 76 -8.37 -8.43 2.77
C GLY A 76 -8.18 -9.39 1.59
N THR A 77 -9.24 -10.06 1.15
CA THR A 77 -9.23 -10.97 0.01
C THR A 77 -9.01 -10.19 -1.30
N LEU A 78 -9.76 -9.11 -1.50
CA LEU A 78 -9.67 -8.30 -2.71
C LEU A 78 -8.38 -7.48 -2.78
N LEU A 79 -7.83 -7.06 -1.64
CA LEU A 79 -6.50 -6.43 -1.59
C LEU A 79 -5.40 -7.38 -2.06
N LYS A 80 -5.47 -8.69 -1.75
CA LYS A 80 -4.51 -9.67 -2.30
C LYS A 80 -4.59 -9.73 -3.82
N ALA A 81 -5.80 -9.74 -4.38
CA ALA A 81 -6.01 -9.71 -5.82
C ALA A 81 -5.50 -8.41 -6.45
N ALA A 82 -5.81 -7.26 -5.83
CA ALA A 82 -5.34 -5.95 -6.28
C ALA A 82 -3.80 -5.87 -6.31
N VAL A 83 -3.14 -6.33 -5.24
CA VAL A 83 -1.68 -6.41 -5.14
C VAL A 83 -1.12 -7.29 -6.25
N GLY A 84 -1.71 -8.48 -6.48
CA GLY A 84 -1.27 -9.38 -7.54
C GLY A 84 -1.45 -8.78 -8.94
N ARG A 85 -2.59 -8.16 -9.24
CA ARG A 85 -2.82 -7.48 -10.52
C ARG A 85 -1.84 -6.33 -10.75
N ARG A 86 -1.57 -5.53 -9.71
CA ARG A 86 -0.60 -4.43 -9.78
C ARG A 86 0.80 -4.94 -10.09
N LYS A 87 1.25 -6.01 -9.43
CA LYS A 87 2.56 -6.62 -9.67
C LYS A 87 2.72 -7.20 -11.08
N HIS A 88 1.62 -7.59 -11.72
CA HIS A 88 1.60 -8.01 -13.13
C HIS A 88 1.38 -6.84 -14.12
N GLY A 89 1.52 -5.60 -13.67
CA GLY A 89 1.55 -4.39 -14.52
C GLY A 89 0.18 -3.84 -14.91
N GLY A 90 -0.91 -4.34 -14.31
CA GLY A 90 -2.26 -4.15 -14.86
C GLY A 90 -3.31 -3.63 -13.88
N LEU A 91 -2.95 -2.79 -12.90
CA LEU A 91 -3.95 -2.13 -12.06
C LEU A 91 -3.53 -0.72 -11.65
N GLN A 92 -4.32 0.27 -12.05
CA GLN A 92 -4.19 1.67 -11.65
C GLN A 92 -5.16 2.03 -10.52
N TRP A 93 -4.80 3.03 -9.70
CA TRP A 93 -5.62 3.52 -8.58
C TRP A 93 -6.36 4.82 -8.91
N THR A 94 -6.77 4.95 -10.16
CA THR A 94 -7.37 6.18 -10.71
C THR A 94 -8.86 6.03 -11.00
N ALA A 95 -9.42 4.83 -10.84
CA ALA A 95 -10.83 4.59 -11.12
C ALA A 95 -11.74 5.33 -10.12
N PRO A 96 -12.86 5.91 -10.57
CA PRO A 96 -13.81 6.59 -9.69
C PRO A 96 -14.31 5.75 -8.53
N ASP A 97 -14.56 4.45 -8.73
CA ASP A 97 -15.02 3.55 -7.67
C ASP A 97 -13.95 3.23 -6.62
N PHE A 98 -12.66 3.30 -6.97
CA PHE A 98 -11.59 3.24 -5.97
C PHE A 98 -11.68 4.45 -5.04
N PHE A 99 -11.75 5.66 -5.61
CA PHE A 99 -11.86 6.89 -4.82
C PHE A 99 -13.18 6.96 -4.03
N GLY A 100 -14.29 6.54 -4.64
CA GLY A 100 -15.60 6.47 -4.00
C GLY A 100 -15.57 5.56 -2.78
N PHE A 101 -15.02 4.35 -2.91
CA PHE A 101 -14.85 3.47 -1.75
C PHE A 101 -14.01 4.13 -0.65
N CYS A 102 -12.84 4.68 -1.00
CA CYS A 102 -11.93 5.23 0.00
C CYS A 102 -12.50 6.44 0.76
N ARG A 103 -13.29 7.28 0.08
CA ARG A 103 -13.85 8.52 0.64
C ARG A 103 -15.18 8.31 1.37
N GLU A 104 -16.05 7.46 0.83
CA GLU A 104 -17.45 7.37 1.26
C GLU A 104 -17.72 6.11 2.08
N ASP A 105 -17.08 4.98 1.74
CA ASP A 105 -17.43 3.67 2.28
C ASP A 105 -16.40 3.13 3.30
N ALA A 106 -15.11 3.46 3.14
CA ALA A 106 -14.03 2.88 3.92
C ALA A 106 -14.00 3.42 5.37
N THR A 107 -13.88 2.51 6.33
CA THR A 107 -13.59 2.90 7.72
C THR A 107 -12.11 3.26 7.92
N ALA A 108 -11.75 3.83 9.08
CA ALA A 108 -10.35 4.07 9.43
C ALA A 108 -9.50 2.79 9.43
N ILE A 109 -10.08 1.65 9.81
CA ILE A 109 -9.41 0.35 9.79
C ILE A 109 -9.18 -0.10 8.34
N ASP A 110 -10.17 0.10 7.47
CA ASP A 110 -10.09 -0.29 6.06
C ASP A 110 -9.01 0.53 5.35
N ARG A 111 -9.02 1.86 5.54
CA ARG A 111 -8.01 2.74 4.96
C ARG A 111 -6.58 2.38 5.39
N ARG A 112 -6.39 2.02 6.66
CA ARG A 112 -5.11 1.53 7.18
C ARG A 112 -4.66 0.26 6.47
N LYS A 113 -5.54 -0.74 6.34
CA LYS A 113 -5.24 -1.99 5.62
C LYS A 113 -4.92 -1.73 4.15
N MET A 114 -5.63 -0.80 3.52
CA MET A 114 -5.37 -0.40 2.14
C MET A 114 -4.00 0.26 2.00
N LEU A 115 -3.62 1.18 2.89
CA LEU A 115 -2.27 1.77 2.89
C LEU A 115 -1.19 0.70 3.08
N GLU A 116 -1.36 -0.20 4.04
CA GLU A 116 -0.41 -1.29 4.29
C GLU A 116 -0.23 -2.20 3.07
N ALA A 117 -1.29 -2.43 2.29
CA ALA A 117 -1.24 -3.27 1.09
C ALA A 117 -0.76 -2.55 -0.18
N LEU A 118 -1.19 -1.31 -0.40
CA LEU A 118 -1.03 -0.59 -1.66
C LEU A 118 0.17 0.35 -1.69
N LEU A 119 0.49 1.00 -0.57
CA LEU A 119 1.60 1.97 -0.49
C LEU A 119 2.96 1.37 -0.89
N PRO A 120 3.30 0.10 -0.55
CA PRO A 120 4.53 -0.54 -1.03
C PRO A 120 4.59 -0.77 -2.54
N LEU A 121 3.49 -0.62 -3.26
CA LEU A 121 3.41 -0.84 -4.72
C LEU A 121 3.52 0.46 -5.52
N ALA A 122 3.53 1.61 -4.85
CA ALA A 122 3.65 2.90 -5.50
C ALA A 122 5.04 3.00 -6.15
N SER A 123 5.05 3.33 -7.44
CA SER A 123 6.27 3.36 -8.25
C SER A 123 6.93 4.74 -8.25
N THR A 124 6.18 5.79 -7.96
CA THR A 124 6.69 7.16 -7.86
C THR A 124 6.18 7.87 -6.60
N PRO A 125 6.87 8.93 -6.14
CA PRO A 125 6.40 9.76 -5.03
C PRO A 125 5.00 10.33 -5.25
N GLU A 126 4.67 10.75 -6.46
CA GLU A 126 3.37 11.33 -6.82
C GLU A 126 2.24 10.31 -6.67
N GLU A 127 2.51 9.07 -7.05
CA GLU A 127 1.55 7.97 -6.91
C GLU A 127 1.32 7.62 -5.43
N ALA A 128 2.39 7.55 -4.64
CA ALA A 128 2.31 7.33 -3.18
C ALA A 128 1.59 8.49 -2.47
N GLU A 129 1.85 9.74 -2.85
CA GLU A 129 1.14 10.92 -2.36
C GLU A 129 -0.35 10.87 -2.74
N SER A 130 -0.69 10.42 -3.95
CA SER A 130 -2.08 10.28 -4.38
C SER A 130 -2.84 9.24 -3.54
N LEU A 131 -2.19 8.12 -3.19
CA LEU A 131 -2.77 7.16 -2.23
C LEU A 131 -2.95 7.77 -0.85
N LEU A 132 -1.92 8.44 -0.32
CA LEU A 132 -1.97 9.09 1.00
C LEU A 132 -3.05 10.17 1.06
N ALA A 133 -3.22 10.96 0.00
CA ALA A 133 -4.22 12.02 -0.06
C ALA A 133 -5.66 11.51 0.07
N VAL A 134 -5.90 10.23 -0.22
CA VAL A 134 -7.24 9.64 -0.19
C VAL A 134 -7.42 8.70 1.00
N LEU A 135 -6.37 7.98 1.42
CA LEU A 135 -6.46 6.96 2.46
C LEU A 135 -5.96 7.45 3.83
N TRP A 136 -5.06 8.42 3.89
CA TRP A 136 -4.62 9.03 5.14
C TRP A 136 -5.43 10.29 5.41
N GLN A 137 -5.90 10.44 6.66
CA GLN A 137 -6.65 11.61 7.09
C GLN A 137 -5.73 12.53 7.89
N ARG A 138 -5.72 13.82 7.56
CA ARG A 138 -4.80 14.79 8.16
C ARG A 138 -4.98 14.92 9.68
N GLU A 139 -6.20 14.69 10.16
CA GLU A 139 -6.58 14.65 11.57
C GLU A 139 -5.90 13.52 12.35
N GLU A 140 -5.43 12.45 11.68
CA GLU A 140 -4.61 11.40 12.30
C GLU A 140 -3.20 11.89 12.66
N GLY A 141 -2.77 13.00 12.05
CA GLY A 141 -1.50 13.69 12.33
C GLY A 141 -0.29 13.10 11.60
N GLU A 142 0.76 13.92 11.52
CA GLU A 142 2.00 13.63 10.79
C GLU A 142 2.76 12.41 11.34
N LYS A 143 2.62 12.09 12.63
CA LYS A 143 3.24 10.89 13.23
C LYS A 143 2.63 9.59 12.67
N VAL A 144 1.33 9.59 12.38
CA VAL A 144 0.65 8.45 11.75
C VAL A 144 1.09 8.33 10.29
N ARG A 145 1.15 9.45 9.56
CA ARG A 145 1.69 9.50 8.20
C ARG A 145 3.12 8.92 8.13
N ALA A 146 4.00 9.38 9.02
CA ALA A 146 5.37 8.87 9.14
C ALA A 146 5.40 7.37 9.44
N ALA A 147 4.55 6.88 10.34
CA ALA A 147 4.48 5.45 10.66
C ALA A 147 4.04 4.59 9.45
N GLN A 148 3.08 5.06 8.64
CA GLN A 148 2.66 4.35 7.42
C GLN A 148 3.79 4.27 6.39
N LEU A 149 4.46 5.40 6.13
CA LEU A 149 5.59 5.49 5.21
C LEU A 149 6.77 4.62 5.66
N PHE A 150 7.07 4.61 6.96
CA PHE A 150 8.08 3.77 7.58
C PHE A 150 7.78 2.27 7.41
N ARG A 151 6.52 1.84 7.61
CA ARG A 151 6.16 0.42 7.46
C ARG A 151 6.32 -0.07 6.02
N ALA A 152 5.86 0.72 5.05
CA ALA A 152 5.87 0.36 3.64
C ALA A 152 7.28 0.17 3.06
N ALA A 153 8.24 0.97 3.54
CA ALA A 153 9.68 0.76 3.35
C ALA A 153 10.16 0.46 1.92
N THR A 154 9.70 1.26 0.99
CA THR A 154 10.27 1.34 -0.35
C THR A 154 11.11 2.60 -0.46
N SER A 155 11.93 2.71 -1.51
CA SER A 155 12.67 3.95 -1.76
C SER A 155 11.75 5.16 -1.92
N VAL A 156 10.57 4.97 -2.53
CA VAL A 156 9.53 5.98 -2.68
C VAL A 156 9.02 6.41 -1.30
N THR A 157 8.66 5.46 -0.43
CA THR A 157 8.09 5.81 0.88
C THR A 157 9.15 6.32 1.84
N TYR A 158 10.42 5.94 1.67
CA TYR A 158 11.55 6.53 2.39
C TYR A 158 11.80 7.99 2.01
N PHE A 159 11.68 8.35 0.73
CA PHE A 159 11.74 9.75 0.32
C PHE A 159 10.61 10.57 0.94
N LEU A 160 9.37 10.07 0.88
CA LEU A 160 8.24 10.75 1.51
C LEU A 160 8.32 10.76 3.03
N LEU A 161 8.88 9.72 3.66
CA LEU A 161 9.15 9.68 5.10
C LEU A 161 10.11 10.80 5.46
N PHE A 162 11.23 10.93 4.74
CA PHE A 162 12.20 11.98 4.94
C PHE A 162 11.55 13.37 4.88
N LYS A 163 10.72 13.63 3.87
CA LYS A 163 9.96 14.89 3.76
C LYS A 163 9.00 15.10 4.93
N THR A 164 8.27 14.05 5.33
CA THR A 164 7.33 14.08 6.45
C THR A 164 8.04 14.40 7.77
N LEU A 165 9.25 13.87 7.97
CA LEU A 165 10.03 14.08 9.20
C LEU A 165 10.47 15.54 9.39
N ARG A 166 10.46 16.37 8.35
CA ARG A 166 10.74 17.81 8.47
C ARG A 166 9.74 18.55 9.33
N HIS A 167 8.50 18.05 9.46
CA HIS A 167 7.53 18.60 10.40
C HIS A 167 7.94 18.42 11.87
N PHE A 168 9.00 17.66 12.14
CA PHE A 168 9.53 17.38 13.47
C PHE A 168 10.98 17.85 13.62
N GLU A 169 11.43 18.82 12.84
CA GLU A 169 12.81 19.33 12.87
C GLU A 169 13.25 19.76 14.28
N ASP A 170 12.33 20.31 15.07
CA ASP A 170 12.53 20.73 16.46
C ASP A 170 12.43 19.58 17.47
N ASP A 171 11.81 18.45 17.12
CA ASP A 171 11.68 17.25 17.98
C ASP A 171 12.81 16.26 17.68
N LYS A 172 14.03 16.63 18.06
CA LYS A 172 15.24 15.81 17.88
C LYS A 172 15.11 14.42 18.52
N ASN A 173 14.35 14.30 19.60
CA ASN A 173 14.11 13.03 20.28
C ASN A 173 13.28 12.07 19.42
N TYR A 174 12.20 12.56 18.80
CA TYR A 174 11.43 11.75 17.87
C TYR A 174 12.25 11.34 16.64
N LEU A 175 12.96 12.29 16.03
CA LEU A 175 13.83 12.02 14.88
C LEU A 175 14.90 10.96 15.20
N ARG A 176 15.54 11.07 16.37
CA ARG A 176 16.52 10.09 16.85
C ARG A 176 15.90 8.72 17.03
N ARG A 177 14.68 8.61 17.58
CA ARG A 177 13.96 7.32 17.69
C ARG A 177 13.70 6.72 16.31
N VAL A 178 13.23 7.51 15.35
CA VAL A 178 12.99 7.03 13.98
C VAL A 178 14.28 6.55 13.33
N ALA A 179 15.40 7.29 13.47
CA ALA A 179 16.70 6.87 12.96
C ALA A 179 17.16 5.54 13.58
N LEU A 180 17.01 5.36 14.89
CA LEU A 180 17.33 4.09 15.56
C LEU A 180 16.47 2.92 15.07
N GLU A 181 15.17 3.14 14.85
CA GLU A 181 14.29 2.10 14.29
C GLU A 181 14.64 1.74 12.85
N LEU A 182 15.06 2.72 12.03
CA LEU A 182 15.59 2.45 10.69
C LEU A 182 16.84 1.57 10.75
N MET A 183 17.75 1.83 11.69
CA MET A 183 18.95 1.02 11.87
C MET A 183 18.64 -0.40 12.33
N ARG A 184 17.64 -0.58 13.21
CA ARG A 184 17.17 -1.90 13.67
C ARG A 184 16.54 -2.74 12.56
N ARG A 185 16.02 -2.10 11.51
CA ARG A 185 15.42 -2.80 10.36
C ARG A 185 16.42 -3.69 9.62
N GLY A 186 17.69 -3.33 9.64
CA GLY A 186 18.79 -4.18 9.16
C GLY A 186 18.98 -4.20 7.63
N ASP A 187 18.21 -3.44 6.85
CA ASP A 187 18.45 -3.28 5.42
C ASP A 187 19.31 -2.04 5.11
N LYS A 188 20.09 -2.12 4.03
CA LYS A 188 21.06 -1.09 3.63
C LYS A 188 20.39 0.27 3.38
N ALA A 189 19.23 0.28 2.74
CA ALA A 189 18.51 1.51 2.42
C ALA A 189 18.00 2.21 3.69
N ALA A 190 17.45 1.47 4.64
CA ALA A 190 17.06 2.01 5.95
C ALA A 190 18.26 2.57 6.72
N PHE A 191 19.40 1.87 6.71
CA PHE A 191 20.62 2.36 7.37
C PHE A 191 21.15 3.65 6.72
N ASN A 192 21.15 3.72 5.39
CA ASN A 192 21.52 4.93 4.65
C ASN A 192 20.56 6.09 4.95
N LEU A 193 19.25 5.82 5.03
CA LEU A 193 18.27 6.82 5.45
C LEU A 193 18.54 7.31 6.88
N ALA A 194 18.87 6.42 7.82
CA ALA A 194 19.25 6.83 9.18
C ALA A 194 20.48 7.77 9.16
N GLY A 195 21.46 7.49 8.29
CA GLY A 195 22.61 8.36 8.04
C GLY A 195 22.20 9.73 7.48
N MET A 196 21.31 9.76 6.49
CA MET A 196 20.75 11.01 5.96
C MET A 196 20.06 11.83 7.07
N LEU A 197 19.24 11.18 7.92
CA LEU A 197 18.57 11.86 9.02
C LEU A 197 19.56 12.43 10.03
N ARG A 198 20.63 11.68 10.34
CA ARG A 198 21.69 12.12 11.24
C ARG A 198 22.33 13.42 10.77
N GLU A 199 22.76 13.44 9.50
CA GLU A 199 23.43 14.59 8.91
C GLU A 199 22.47 15.76 8.70
N TYR A 200 21.30 15.52 8.10
CA TYR A 200 20.35 16.57 7.73
C TYR A 200 19.74 17.27 8.96
N PHE A 201 19.39 16.51 10.01
CA PHE A 201 18.78 17.07 11.21
C PHE A 201 19.77 17.32 12.35
N ALA A 202 21.07 17.12 12.12
CA ALA A 202 22.14 17.26 13.11
C ALA A 202 21.85 16.49 14.42
N LEU A 203 21.54 15.19 14.32
CA LEU A 203 21.12 14.35 15.47
C LEU A 203 22.28 13.94 16.42
N GLY A 204 23.50 14.39 16.15
CA GLY A 204 24.71 13.98 16.86
C GLY A 204 25.08 12.52 16.63
N GLU A 205 25.85 11.93 17.55
CA GLU A 205 26.30 10.55 17.43
C GLU A 205 25.13 9.56 17.56
N LEU A 206 25.03 8.63 16.61
CA LEU A 206 24.11 7.49 16.64
C LEU A 206 24.92 6.20 16.77
N PRO A 207 24.40 5.16 17.44
CA PRO A 207 25.13 3.92 17.69
C PRO A 207 25.35 3.13 16.39
N GLY A 208 26.56 3.15 15.85
CA GLY A 208 26.95 2.36 14.68
C GLY A 208 27.93 3.10 13.78
N THR A 209 28.50 2.38 12.81
CA THR A 209 29.47 2.93 11.88
C THR A 209 28.77 3.41 10.61
N PHE A 210 28.66 4.72 10.45
CA PHE A 210 28.09 5.32 9.25
C PHE A 210 29.19 5.58 8.24
N ALA A 211 29.20 4.81 7.15
CA ALA A 211 30.07 5.07 6.00
C ALA A 211 29.58 6.28 5.18
N LEU A 212 28.29 6.62 5.29
CA LEU A 212 27.69 7.73 4.57
C LEU A 212 28.15 9.07 5.16
N GLN A 213 28.95 9.81 4.39
CA GLN A 213 29.27 11.22 4.65
C GLN A 213 28.65 12.06 3.54
N LEU A 214 27.80 13.02 3.91
CA LEU A 214 27.07 13.84 2.94
C LEU A 214 27.60 15.27 2.96
N PRO A 215 28.20 15.76 1.86
CA PRO A 215 28.61 17.15 1.78
C PRO A 215 27.38 18.08 1.74
N PRO A 216 27.50 19.36 2.17
CA PRO A 216 26.36 20.26 2.34
C PRO A 216 25.46 20.46 1.11
N TYR A 217 26.05 20.41 -0.09
CA TYR A 217 25.30 20.58 -1.35
C TYR A 217 24.43 19.36 -1.72
N GLU A 218 24.72 18.18 -1.18
CA GLU A 218 23.88 16.99 -1.35
C GLU A 218 22.67 17.07 -0.43
N LEU A 219 22.86 17.56 0.81
CA LEU A 219 21.80 17.74 1.81
C LEU A 219 20.67 18.66 1.30
N SER A 220 21.01 19.78 0.65
CA SER A 220 20.02 20.74 0.14
C SER A 220 19.19 20.23 -1.04
N ARG A 221 19.53 19.07 -1.61
CA ARG A 221 18.81 18.45 -2.74
C ARG A 221 17.98 17.23 -2.34
N LEU A 222 18.14 16.73 -1.11
CA LEU A 222 17.49 15.51 -0.62
C LEU A 222 15.98 15.63 -0.51
N ASP A 223 15.46 16.82 -0.23
CA ASP A 223 14.04 17.07 0.02
C ASP A 223 13.24 17.45 -1.24
N SER A 224 13.94 17.94 -2.28
CA SER A 224 13.35 18.51 -3.49
C SER A 224 13.41 17.58 -4.70
N ARG A 225 14.35 16.62 -4.76
CA ARG A 225 14.53 15.75 -5.93
C ARG A 225 14.64 14.28 -5.55
N TYR A 226 13.64 13.50 -5.95
CA TYR A 226 13.61 12.05 -5.71
C TYR A 226 14.85 11.33 -6.27
N ASP A 227 15.30 11.67 -7.48
CA ASP A 227 16.50 11.05 -8.06
C ASP A 227 17.78 11.30 -7.26
N ALA A 228 17.91 12.50 -6.68
CA ALA A 228 19.06 12.86 -5.87
C ALA A 228 19.03 12.09 -4.54
N PHE A 229 17.86 12.00 -3.91
CA PHE A 229 17.64 11.18 -2.74
C PHE A 229 17.94 9.70 -3.01
N LEU A 230 17.41 9.15 -4.10
CA LEU A 230 17.58 7.74 -4.47
C LEU A 230 19.04 7.37 -4.72
N LYS A 231 19.80 8.25 -5.37
CA LYS A 231 21.25 8.06 -5.57
C LYS A 231 21.99 7.87 -4.26
N ILE A 232 21.64 8.64 -3.24
CA ILE A 232 22.30 8.57 -1.94
C ILE A 232 21.77 7.38 -1.13
N LEU A 233 20.47 7.08 -1.21
CA LEU A 233 19.83 5.96 -0.52
C LEU A 233 20.45 4.61 -0.94
N ASN A 234 20.86 4.49 -2.20
CA ASN A 234 21.39 3.26 -2.77
C ASN A 234 22.92 3.12 -2.71
N ARG A 235 23.66 4.14 -2.23
CA ARG A 235 25.13 4.08 -2.05
C ARG A 235 25.53 2.92 -1.16
#